data_AF-A0A974AR50-F1
#
_entry.id   AF-A0A974AR50-F1
#
_cell.length_a   1.000
_cell.length_b   1.000
_cell.length_c   1.000
_cell.angle_alpha   90.00
_cell.angle_beta   90.00
_cell.angle_gamma   90.00
#
_symmetry.space_group_name_H-M   'P 1'
#
loop_
_entity.id
_entity.type
_entity.pdbx_description
1 polymer ?
#
loop_
_entity_poly.entity_id
_entity_poly.type
_entity_poly.pdbx_seq_one_letter_code
_entity_poly.pdbx_strand_id
1 'polypeptide(L)' 'VFGGGNMFPHLFREKHVGASNVDWVLHYLDAHDVQVLDQCLGGNGYRKVSWTVGPQDPVVETVFPEQGV' A
#
# COMPACT_ATOMS: atom_id res chain seq x y z
N VAL A 1 -2.02 -6.75 3.46
CA VAL A 1 -1.62 -5.34 3.65
C VAL A 1 -1.63 -4.63 2.30
N PHE A 2 -2.36 -3.52 2.17
CA PHE A 2 -2.55 -2.83 0.90
C PHE A 2 -2.24 -1.34 1.07
N GLY A 3 -1.46 -0.75 0.16
CA GLY A 3 -1.17 0.69 0.18
C GLY A 3 0.31 1.02 0.02
N GLY A 4 0.77 2.10 0.68
CA GLY A 4 2.17 2.52 0.61
C GLY A 4 2.59 3.18 -0.71
N GLY A 5 1.64 3.55 -1.57
CA GLY A 5 1.93 4.18 -2.85
C GLY A 5 2.51 5.60 -2.72
N ASN A 6 3.29 6.01 -3.72
CA ASN A 6 3.83 7.35 -3.89
C ASN A 6 3.32 7.97 -5.20
N MET A 7 2.18 8.66 -5.13
CA MET A 7 1.52 9.24 -6.31
C MET A 7 2.32 10.36 -6.99
N PHE A 8 3.33 10.91 -6.31
CA PHE A 8 4.16 12.01 -6.81
C PHE A 8 5.65 11.66 -6.66
N PRO A 9 6.17 10.70 -7.44
CA PRO A 9 7.52 10.16 -7.25
C PRO A 9 8.62 11.22 -7.38
N HIS A 10 8.38 12.29 -8.14
CA HIS A 10 9.35 13.36 -8.37
C HIS A 10 9.50 14.35 -7.19
N LEU A 11 8.59 14.32 -6.20
CA LEU A 11 8.64 15.23 -5.05
C LEU A 11 9.50 14.71 -3.90
N PHE A 12 9.94 13.45 -3.94
CA PHE A 12 10.71 12.81 -2.87
C PHE A 12 12.02 12.27 -3.42
N ARG A 13 13.13 12.43 -2.69
CA ARG A 13 14.47 12.03 -3.14
C ARG A 13 14.97 10.70 -2.57
N GLU A 14 14.52 10.36 -1.36
CA GLU A 14 15.07 9.20 -0.62
C GLU A 14 13.96 8.29 -0.14
N LYS A 15 13.17 8.74 0.85
CA LYS A 15 12.05 7.98 1.43
C LYS A 15 10.77 8.82 1.39
N HIS A 16 9.67 8.18 1.01
CA HIS A 16 8.34 8.77 1.04
C HIS A 16 7.51 8.14 2.16
N VAL A 17 6.46 8.85 2.59
CA VAL A 17 5.58 8.41 3.69
C VAL A 17 5.00 7.00 3.45
N GLY A 18 4.66 6.68 2.20
CA GLY A 18 4.16 5.35 1.83
C GLY A 18 5.13 4.22 2.20
N ALA A 19 6.44 4.39 1.95
CA ALA A 19 7.46 3.41 2.30
C ALA A 19 7.65 3.32 3.82
N SER A 20 7.66 4.45 4.52
CA SER A 20 7.75 4.47 6.00
C SER A 20 6.58 3.75 6.67
N ASN A 21 5.37 3.93 6.15
CA ASN A 21 4.18 3.25 6.67
C ASN A 21 4.23 1.73 6.44
N VAL A 22 4.76 1.30 5.29
CA VAL A 22 4.95 -0.12 4.98
C VAL A 22 5.93 -0.76 5.95
N ASP A 23 7.10 -0.14 6.14
CA ASP A 23 8.11 -0.67 7.06
C ASP A 23 7.55 -0.79 8.48
N TRP A 24 6.86 0.27 8.94
CA TRP A 24 6.28 0.28 10.28
C TRP A 24 5.19 -0.77 10.46
N VAL A 25 4.24 -0.90 9.54
CA VAL A 25 3.12 -1.83 9.71
C VAL A 25 3.57 -3.28 9.62
N LEU A 26 4.52 -3.59 8.74
CA LEU A 26 5.06 -4.95 8.64
C LEU A 26 5.83 -5.34 9.89
N HIS A 27 6.69 -4.45 10.39
CA HIS A 27 7.39 -4.68 11.66
C HIS A 27 6.41 -4.81 12.83
N TYR A 28 5.35 -3.99 12.88
CA TYR A 28 4.35 -4.06 13.94
C TYR A 28 3.59 -5.40 13.92
N LEU A 29 3.14 -5.86 12.75
CA LEU A 29 2.41 -7.13 12.62
C LEU A 29 3.30 -8.32 13.00
N ASP A 30 4.56 -8.33 12.54
CA ASP A 30 5.55 -9.34 12.89
C ASP A 30 5.80 -9.38 14.41
N ALA A 31 6.02 -8.22 15.04
CA ALA A 31 6.26 -8.12 16.48
C ALA A 31 5.06 -8.55 17.36
N HIS A 32 3.88 -8.72 16.77
CA HIS A 32 2.66 -9.17 17.47
C HIS A 32 2.16 -10.53 16.98
N ASP A 33 3.01 -11.31 16.29
CA ASP A 33 2.69 -12.63 15.76
C ASP A 33 1.45 -12.64 14.84
N VAL A 34 1.17 -11.53 14.15
CA VAL A 34 0.10 -11.42 13.16
C VAL A 34 0.65 -11.74 11.78
N GLN A 35 0.34 -12.94 11.29
CA GLN A 35 0.77 -13.38 9.97
C GLN A 35 0.11 -12.54 8.85
N VAL A 36 0.94 -11.96 7.97
CA VAL A 36 0.47 -11.31 6.74
C VAL A 36 0.17 -12.39 5.71
N LEU A 37 -1.11 -12.54 5.35
CA LEU A 37 -1.56 -13.54 4.37
C LEU A 37 -1.43 -13.09 2.91
N ASP A 38 -1.59 -11.79 2.66
CA ASP A 38 -1.44 -11.20 1.33
C ASP A 38 -0.96 -9.74 1.43
N GLN A 39 -0.26 -9.26 0.40
CA GLN A 39 0.23 -7.88 0.33
C GLN A 39 0.29 -7.31 -1.08
N CYS A 40 -0.11 -6.04 -1.22
CA CYS A 40 0.05 -5.24 -2.43
C CYS A 40 0.48 -3.81 -2.06
N LEU A 41 1.79 -3.56 -2.16
CA LEU A 41 2.46 -2.41 -1.55
C LEU A 41 3.19 -1.53 -2.59
N GLY A 42 3.51 -0.29 -2.24
CA GLY A 42 4.35 0.59 -3.05
C GLY A 42 3.73 1.04 -4.37
N GLY A 43 4.54 1.37 -5.38
CA GLY A 43 4.07 1.87 -6.67
C GLY A 43 3.63 3.34 -6.66
N ASN A 44 3.18 3.86 -7.80
CA ASN A 44 2.80 5.27 -7.99
C ASN A 44 1.29 5.49 -8.20
N GLY A 45 0.48 4.43 -8.10
CA GLY A 45 -0.97 4.52 -8.18
C GLY A 45 -1.62 4.65 -6.80
N TYR A 46 -2.79 5.30 -6.78
CA TYR A 46 -3.72 5.23 -5.67
C TYR A 46 -4.42 3.86 -5.67
N ARG A 47 -4.54 3.19 -4.52
CA ARG A 47 -5.28 1.93 -4.40
C ARG A 47 -6.61 2.15 -3.71
N LYS A 48 -7.70 1.78 -4.39
CA LYS A 48 -9.02 1.60 -3.77
C LYS A 48 -9.11 0.15 -3.31
N VAL A 49 -9.38 -0.05 -2.03
CA VAL A 49 -9.55 -1.39 -1.45
C VAL A 49 -10.98 -1.48 -0.94
N SER A 50 -11.71 -2.49 -1.41
CA SER A 50 -13.03 -2.85 -0.88
C SER A 50 -12.93 -4.25 -0.29
N TRP A 51 -13.24 -4.37 0.99
CA TRP A 51 -13.16 -5.65 1.68
C TRP A 51 -14.26 -5.78 2.73
N THR A 52 -15.03 -6.85 2.61
CA THR A 52 -15.91 -7.33 3.66
C THR A 52 -15.15 -8.40 4.43
N VAL A 53 -14.95 -8.20 5.73
CA VAL A 53 -14.25 -9.16 6.58
C VAL A 53 -14.93 -10.53 6.49
N GLY A 54 -14.15 -11.53 6.09
CA GLY A 54 -14.62 -12.87 5.79
C GLY A 54 -13.58 -13.65 4.98
N PRO A 55 -13.94 -14.84 4.45
CA PRO A 55 -13.02 -15.69 3.70
C PRO A 55 -12.72 -15.19 2.28
N GLN A 56 -13.38 -14.11 1.84
CA GLN A 56 -13.20 -13.57 0.49
C GLN A 56 -12.02 -12.60 0.46
N ASP A 57 -11.27 -12.66 -0.64
CA ASP A 57 -10.16 -11.77 -0.89
C ASP A 57 -10.65 -10.32 -1.06
N PRO A 58 -9.84 -9.31 -0.67
CA PRO A 58 -10.15 -7.91 -0.92
C PRO A 58 -10.14 -7.60 -2.42
N VAL A 59 -11.09 -6.77 -2.86
CA VAL A 59 -11.11 -6.23 -4.23
C VAL A 59 -10.25 -4.98 -4.27
N VAL A 60 -9.26 -4.97 -5.16
CA VAL A 60 -8.26 -3.88 -5.27
C VAL A 60 -8.24 -3.30 -6.68
N GLU A 61 -8.51 -2.00 -6.78
CA GLU A 61 -8.38 -1.22 -8.02
C GLU A 61 -7.21 -0.24 -7.86
N THR A 62 -6.29 -0.22 -8.83
CA THR A 62 -5.21 0.78 -8.87
C THR A 62 -5.56 1.87 -9.88
N VAL A 63 -5.67 3.11 -9.40
CA VAL A 63 -5.90 4.30 -10.20
C VAL A 63 -4.58 5.06 -10.32
N PHE A 64 -4.12 5.25 -11.55
CA PHE A 64 -2.95 6.08 -11.81
C PHE A 64 -3.39 7.53 -12.01
N PRO A 65 -2.63 8.51 -11.49
CA PRO A 65 -2.86 9.90 -11.84
C PRO A 65 -2.74 10.06 -13.35
N GLU A 66 -3.62 10.87 -13.96
CA GLU A 66 -3.51 11.21 -15.37
C GLU A 66 -2.12 11.76 -15.65
N GLN A 67 -1.40 11.14 -16.59
CA GLN A 67 -0.17 11.72 -17.11
C GLN A 67 -0.58 12.97 -17.89
N GLY A 68 -0.34 14.16 -17.32
CA GLY A 68 -0.49 15.41 -18.05
C GLY A 68 0.31 15.31 -19.36
N VAL A 69 -0.39 15.56 -20.47
CA VAL A 69 0.19 15.67 -21.82
C VAL A 69 1.17 16.84 -21.88
#